data_AF-A0A3D0DSI2-F1
#
_entry.id   AF-A0A3D0DSI2-F1
#
_cell.length_a   1.000
_cell.length_b   1.000
_cell.length_c   1.000
_cell.angle_alpha   90.00
_cell.angle_beta   90.00
_cell.angle_gamma   90.00
#
_symmetry.space_group_name_H-M   'P 1'
#
loop_
_entity.id
_entity.type
_entity.pdbx_description
1 polymer ?
#
loop_
_entity_poly.entity_id
_entity_poly.type
_entity_poly.pdbx_seq_one_letter_code
_entity_poly.pdbx_strand_id
1 'polypeptide(L)'
;MVLGGGAFERTVVDIDFANRKIAFRDPATFKRPDGMHAARLFAAGDNRAIDIDIEGRQARMVFDLGNAWPAVLYPRFWDNPAFLKDRSVSSTLSGGWGGMHSEGLTRLREVRIGGKAFGGVPSPLKGVRTEHERAGTLDGNVGMPLLGRFHLIVNFPHQEVLFGTPVDTTTPFESNTTGLALQRTEGGAKVLHVATASPAEKLGLKPGDVITHLKDARTGKTLPLFDGWNRGPAGRAFHLTLQDGRTAVLQSAAFY
;
A
#
# COMPACT_ATOMS: atom_id res chain seq x y z
N MET A 1 11.36 4.03 7.30
CA MET A 1 12.22 5.22 7.51
C MET A 1 11.31 6.42 7.49
N VAL A 2 11.13 7.11 8.62
CA VAL A 2 10.35 8.35 8.68
C VAL A 2 11.33 9.49 8.44
N LEU A 3 11.25 10.14 7.28
CA LEU A 3 11.99 11.38 7.03
C LEU A 3 11.28 12.52 7.78
N GLY A 4 11.49 12.57 9.10
CA GLY A 4 10.80 13.51 10.01
C GLY A 4 11.61 13.92 11.24
N GLY A 5 12.90 13.57 11.31
CA GLY A 5 13.78 14.11 12.36
C GLY A 5 14.10 15.59 12.13
N GLY A 6 14.32 16.36 13.20
CA GLY A 6 14.57 17.81 13.14
C GLY A 6 15.74 18.28 12.24
N ALA A 7 16.60 17.37 11.79
CA ALA A 7 17.64 17.65 10.78
C ALA A 7 17.05 17.86 9.36
N PHE A 8 15.93 17.22 9.02
CA PHE A 8 15.33 17.30 7.69
C PHE A 8 14.48 18.56 7.49
N GLU A 9 13.93 19.12 8.56
CA GLU A 9 13.03 20.28 8.48
C GLU A 9 13.71 21.57 7.99
N ARG A 10 15.05 21.60 7.99
CA ARG A 10 15.86 22.76 7.60
C ARG A 10 16.50 22.65 6.21
N THR A 11 16.20 21.59 5.46
CA THR A 11 16.82 21.35 4.15
C THR A 11 15.77 21.04 3.10
N VAL A 12 16.17 21.18 1.83
CA VAL A 12 15.41 20.68 0.70
C VAL A 12 15.90 19.29 0.37
N VAL A 13 15.01 18.30 0.43
CA VAL A 13 15.34 16.89 0.16
C VAL A 13 14.88 16.54 -1.25
N ASP A 14 15.82 16.20 -2.11
CA ASP A 14 15.61 15.82 -3.51
C ASP A 14 15.78 14.30 -3.65
N ILE A 15 14.71 13.62 -4.07
CA ILE A 15 14.59 12.17 -4.13
C ILE A 15 14.30 11.73 -5.57
N ASP A 16 15.33 11.21 -6.22
CA ASP A 16 15.26 10.63 -7.55
C ASP A 16 15.18 9.10 -7.41
N PHE A 17 13.97 8.57 -7.44
CA PHE A 17 13.71 7.13 -7.31
C PHE A 17 14.21 6.33 -8.51
N ALA A 18 14.16 6.90 -9.72
CA ALA A 18 14.64 6.23 -10.93
C ALA A 18 16.15 5.94 -10.84
N ASN A 19 16.91 6.92 -10.35
CA ASN A 19 18.36 6.80 -10.20
C ASN A 19 18.81 6.40 -8.79
N ARG A 20 17.86 6.10 -7.89
CA ARG A 20 18.10 5.70 -6.47
C ARG A 20 19.00 6.70 -5.73
N LYS A 21 18.77 7.99 -5.95
CA LYS A 21 19.58 9.07 -5.39
C LYS A 21 18.76 9.93 -4.45
N ILE A 22 19.37 10.28 -3.31
CA ILE A 22 18.87 11.30 -2.41
C ILE A 22 19.94 12.40 -2.31
N ALA A 23 19.53 13.65 -2.45
CA ALA A 23 20.38 14.82 -2.27
C ALA A 23 19.76 15.79 -1.28
N PHE A 24 20.60 16.41 -0.45
CA PHE A 24 20.22 17.49 0.45
C PHE A 24 20.70 18.80 -0.16
N ARG A 25 19.79 19.75 -0.33
CA ARG A 25 20.08 21.04 -0.95
C ARG A 25 19.93 22.15 0.08
N ASP A 26 20.79 23.15 -0.04
CA ASP A 26 20.73 24.37 0.76
C ASP A 26 19.49 25.18 0.34
N PRO A 27 18.53 25.44 1.26
CA PRO A 27 17.34 26.22 0.95
C PRO A 27 17.66 27.63 0.45
N ALA A 28 18.77 28.25 0.90
CA ALA A 28 19.13 29.61 0.53
C ALA A 28 19.52 29.76 -0.96
N THR A 29 19.99 28.67 -1.58
CA THR A 29 20.43 28.64 -2.99
C THR A 29 19.55 27.76 -3.86
N PHE A 30 18.56 27.07 -3.27
CA PHE A 30 17.67 26.19 -3.99
C PHE A 30 16.83 26.96 -5.02
N LYS A 31 16.90 26.51 -6.27
CA LYS A 31 16.03 26.97 -7.34
C LYS A 31 15.10 25.84 -7.73
N ARG A 32 13.79 26.11 -7.66
CA ARG A 32 12.75 25.18 -8.09
C ARG A 32 12.96 24.82 -9.56
N PRO A 33 13.01 23.52 -9.92
CA PRO A 33 12.99 23.10 -11.32
C PRO A 33 11.65 23.42 -11.99
N ASP A 34 11.71 23.77 -13.27
CA ASP A 34 10.52 24.04 -14.09
C ASP A 34 9.69 22.77 -14.30
N GLY A 35 8.38 22.95 -14.54
CA GLY A 35 7.46 21.87 -14.89
C GLY A 35 7.06 20.93 -13.74
N MET A 36 7.55 21.15 -12.51
CA MET A 36 7.12 20.37 -11.35
C MET A 36 5.80 20.87 -10.78
N HIS A 37 4.91 19.94 -10.43
CA HIS A 37 3.65 20.22 -9.74
C HIS A 37 3.90 20.41 -8.24
N ALA A 38 3.49 21.54 -7.67
CA ALA A 38 3.64 21.78 -6.23
C ALA A 38 2.37 21.40 -5.47
N ALA A 39 2.55 20.76 -4.31
CA ALA A 39 1.53 20.62 -3.29
C ALA A 39 2.04 21.20 -1.97
N ARG A 40 1.16 21.83 -1.21
CA ARG A 40 1.46 22.33 0.13
C ARG A 40 1.61 21.17 1.11
N LEU A 41 2.61 21.26 1.98
CA LEU A 41 2.75 20.43 3.18
C LEU A 41 1.99 21.08 4.34
N PHE A 42 1.20 20.28 5.03
CA PHE A 42 0.49 20.64 6.25
C PHE A 42 1.09 19.91 7.44
N ALA A 43 1.05 20.53 8.62
CA ALA A 43 1.41 19.85 9.86
C ALA A 43 0.41 18.72 10.16
N ALA A 44 0.92 17.56 10.58
CA ALA A 44 0.14 16.36 10.90
C ALA A 44 0.78 15.59 12.07
N GLY A 45 0.73 16.18 13.27
CA GLY A 45 1.54 15.73 14.40
C GLY A 45 3.03 15.86 14.09
N ASP A 46 3.80 14.80 14.33
CA ASP A 46 5.23 14.73 13.97
C ASP A 46 5.45 14.52 12.47
N ASN A 47 4.39 14.28 11.70
CA ASN A 47 4.45 14.06 10.25
C ASN A 47 4.06 15.31 9.46
N ARG A 48 4.13 15.18 8.14
CA ARG A 48 3.53 16.12 7.19
C ARG A 48 2.40 15.46 6.43
N ALA A 49 1.45 16.26 5.96
CA ALA A 49 0.34 15.83 5.13
C ALA A 49 0.26 16.65 3.84
N ILE A 50 -0.37 16.09 2.84
CA ILE A 50 -0.73 16.75 1.58
C ILE A 50 -2.22 16.55 1.29
N ASP A 51 -2.80 17.48 0.55
CA ASP A 51 -4.13 17.28 -0.01
C ASP A 51 -4.01 16.59 -1.38
N ILE A 52 -4.77 15.52 -1.58
CA ILE A 52 -4.88 14.79 -2.85
C ILE A 52 -6.35 14.62 -3.22
N ASP A 53 -6.64 14.19 -4.45
CA ASP A 53 -7.99 13.81 -4.86
C ASP A 53 -8.12 12.29 -4.84
N ILE A 54 -9.18 11.77 -4.23
CA ILE A 54 -9.54 10.36 -4.25
C ILE A 54 -10.97 10.27 -4.79
N GLU A 55 -11.11 9.75 -6.01
CA GLU A 55 -12.39 9.59 -6.69
C GLU A 55 -13.27 10.86 -6.67
N GLY A 56 -12.66 12.03 -6.90
CA GLY A 56 -13.34 13.33 -6.92
C GLY A 56 -13.58 13.97 -5.55
N ARG A 57 -13.08 13.36 -4.46
CA ARG A 57 -13.13 13.92 -3.11
C ARG A 57 -11.73 14.34 -2.67
N GLN A 58 -11.60 15.58 -2.21
CA GLN A 58 -10.38 16.04 -1.57
C GLN A 58 -10.12 15.23 -0.28
N ALA A 59 -8.88 14.77 -0.10
CA ALA A 59 -8.44 13.98 1.03
C ALA A 59 -7.10 14.51 1.57
N ARG A 60 -7.02 14.77 2.87
CA ARG A 60 -5.78 15.15 3.55
C ARG A 60 -5.05 13.91 4.06
N MET A 61 -3.96 13.56 3.40
CA MET A 61 -3.23 12.31 3.63
C MET A 61 -1.86 12.59 4.25
N VAL A 62 -1.46 11.82 5.27
CA VAL A 62 -0.07 11.80 5.74
C VAL A 62 0.84 11.45 4.56
N PHE A 63 1.86 12.28 4.32
CA PHE A 63 2.90 12.04 3.33
C PHE A 63 3.97 11.14 3.96
N ASP A 64 3.93 9.84 3.66
CA ASP A 64 4.71 8.84 4.39
C ASP A 64 5.66 8.06 3.48
N LEU A 65 6.92 8.46 3.49
CA LEU A 65 7.98 7.76 2.74
C LEU A 65 8.38 6.42 3.41
N GLY A 66 7.78 6.05 4.53
CA GLY A 66 7.99 4.78 5.23
C GLY A 66 6.85 3.77 5.06
N ASN A 67 5.72 4.16 4.47
CA ASN A 67 4.56 3.28 4.31
C ASN A 67 4.67 2.41 3.03
N ALA A 68 4.47 1.11 3.19
CA ALA A 68 4.52 0.13 2.09
C ALA A 68 3.21 -0.01 1.31
N TRP A 69 2.11 0.60 1.78
CA TRP A 69 0.85 0.68 1.04
C TRP A 69 0.80 1.97 0.20
N PRO A 70 0.24 1.95 -1.02
CA PRO A 70 0.14 3.17 -1.82
C PRO A 70 -0.77 4.22 -1.18
N ALA A 71 -1.89 3.79 -0.60
CA ALA A 71 -2.80 4.63 0.17
C ALA A 71 -3.50 3.80 1.25
N VAL A 72 -3.61 4.34 2.46
CA VAL A 72 -4.37 3.78 3.58
C VAL A 72 -5.42 4.80 3.98
N LEU A 73 -6.67 4.38 4.12
CA LEU A 73 -7.78 5.29 4.44
C LEU A 73 -8.13 5.21 5.92
N TYR A 74 -8.37 6.36 6.53
CA TYR A 74 -8.88 6.49 7.89
C TYR A 74 -10.40 6.64 7.92
N PRO A 75 -11.07 6.32 9.04
CA PRO A 75 -12.53 6.31 9.13
C PRO A 75 -13.18 7.59 8.63
N ARG A 76 -12.57 8.76 8.88
CA ARG A 76 -13.09 10.06 8.39
C ARG A 76 -13.35 10.09 6.89
N PHE A 77 -12.56 9.37 6.09
CA PHE A 77 -12.73 9.30 4.65
C PHE A 77 -13.62 8.15 4.20
N TRP A 78 -13.35 6.95 4.72
CA TRP A 78 -13.95 5.71 4.21
C TRP A 78 -15.25 5.31 4.88
N ASP A 79 -15.50 5.75 6.13
CA ASP A 79 -16.75 5.50 6.86
C ASP A 79 -17.85 6.44 6.37
N ASN A 80 -18.10 6.37 5.07
CA ASN A 80 -19.09 7.12 4.33
C ASN A 80 -19.90 6.11 3.51
N PRO A 81 -21.21 5.97 3.74
CA PRO A 81 -22.05 5.04 2.99
C PRO A 81 -21.96 5.21 1.47
N ALA A 82 -21.81 6.44 0.97
CA ALA A 82 -21.66 6.71 -0.46
C ALA A 82 -20.33 6.19 -1.02
N PHE A 83 -19.27 6.19 -0.21
CA PHE A 83 -17.96 5.67 -0.59
C PHE A 83 -17.95 4.13 -0.68
N LEU A 84 -18.66 3.46 0.24
CA LEU A 84 -18.75 2.00 0.31
C LEU A 84 -19.81 1.41 -0.62
N LYS A 85 -20.74 2.23 -1.12
CA LYS A 85 -21.79 1.79 -2.03
C LYS A 85 -21.18 1.13 -3.28
N ASP A 86 -21.61 -0.11 -3.56
CA ASP A 86 -21.19 -0.92 -4.70
C ASP A 86 -19.66 -1.16 -4.77
N ARG A 87 -18.96 -1.05 -3.63
CA ARG A 87 -17.52 -1.26 -3.52
C ARG A 87 -17.23 -2.66 -2.99
N SER A 88 -16.39 -3.40 -3.71
CA SER A 88 -15.83 -4.65 -3.21
C SER A 88 -14.90 -4.36 -2.03
N VAL A 89 -15.18 -4.99 -0.90
CA VAL A 89 -14.36 -4.92 0.32
C VAL A 89 -14.01 -6.33 0.75
N SER A 90 -12.72 -6.58 0.86
CA SER A 90 -12.14 -7.80 1.43
C SER A 90 -11.45 -7.45 2.75
N SER A 91 -10.58 -8.33 3.24
CA SER A 91 -9.76 -8.10 4.42
C SER A 91 -8.30 -8.39 4.16
N THR A 92 -7.43 -7.72 4.92
CA THR A 92 -5.99 -8.00 4.95
C THR A 92 -5.52 -8.10 6.38
N LEU A 93 -4.37 -8.73 6.59
CA LEU A 93 -3.65 -8.67 7.84
C LEU A 93 -2.69 -7.48 7.80
N SER A 94 -2.72 -6.64 8.82
CA SER A 94 -1.95 -5.40 8.94
C SER A 94 -1.22 -5.38 10.27
N GLY A 95 0.05 -4.99 10.28
CA GLY A 95 0.89 -4.92 11.48
C GLY A 95 1.12 -3.49 11.92
N GLY A 96 1.11 -3.26 13.24
CA GLY A 96 1.43 -1.99 13.88
C GLY A 96 1.99 -2.18 15.30
N TRP A 97 2.15 -1.09 16.04
CA TRP A 97 2.72 -1.11 17.40
C TRP A 97 1.90 -1.97 18.38
N GLY A 98 0.57 -2.06 18.19
CA GLY A 98 -0.32 -2.94 18.94
C GLY A 98 -0.44 -4.40 18.46
N GLY A 99 0.37 -4.83 17.48
CA GLY A 99 0.33 -6.19 16.91
C GLY A 99 -0.46 -6.32 15.60
N MET A 100 -0.67 -7.57 15.17
CA MET A 100 -1.33 -7.89 13.90
C MET A 100 -2.85 -7.86 14.05
N HIS A 101 -3.52 -7.12 13.19
CA HIS A 101 -4.99 -7.01 13.16
C HIS A 101 -5.52 -7.15 11.74
N SER A 102 -6.74 -7.66 11.62
CA SER A 102 -7.43 -7.70 10.34
C SER A 102 -8.05 -6.33 10.06
N GLU A 103 -7.87 -5.86 8.83
CA GLU A 103 -8.40 -4.58 8.34
C GLU A 103 -9.21 -4.81 7.08
N GLY A 104 -10.17 -3.93 6.81
CA GLY A 104 -10.83 -3.90 5.51
C GLY A 104 -9.81 -3.59 4.41
N LEU A 105 -10.03 -4.10 3.21
CA LEU A 105 -9.19 -3.81 2.05
C LEU A 105 -10.09 -3.59 0.84
N THR A 106 -9.84 -2.52 0.11
CA THR A 106 -10.54 -2.22 -1.14
C THR A 106 -9.56 -1.72 -2.20
N ARG A 107 -10.07 -1.43 -3.39
CA ARG A 107 -9.32 -0.80 -4.48
C ARG A 107 -9.97 0.53 -4.86
N LEU A 108 -9.23 1.62 -4.75
CA LEU A 108 -9.63 2.92 -5.25
C LEU A 108 -9.60 2.93 -6.79
N ARG A 109 -10.64 3.48 -7.39
CA ARG A 109 -10.80 3.59 -8.85
C ARG A 109 -9.83 4.60 -9.43
N GLU A 110 -9.68 5.75 -8.77
CA GLU A 110 -8.76 6.82 -9.15
C GLU A 110 -8.23 7.54 -7.92
N VAL A 111 -6.92 7.82 -7.93
CA VAL A 111 -6.24 8.75 -7.01
C VAL A 111 -5.47 9.76 -7.84
N ARG A 112 -5.68 11.07 -7.61
CA ARG A 112 -4.90 12.13 -8.26
C ARG A 112 -3.96 12.81 -7.27
N ILE A 113 -2.68 12.79 -7.60
CA ILE A 113 -1.58 13.34 -6.80
C ILE A 113 -0.52 13.87 -7.77
N GLY A 114 0.14 14.98 -7.44
CA GLY A 114 1.21 15.53 -8.29
C GLY A 114 0.76 15.88 -9.71
N GLY A 115 -0.51 16.27 -9.90
CA GLY A 115 -1.09 16.54 -11.22
C GLY A 115 -1.36 15.32 -12.10
N LYS A 116 -1.27 14.10 -11.57
CA LYS A 116 -1.43 12.84 -12.32
C LYS A 116 -2.40 11.88 -11.63
N ALA A 117 -3.12 11.11 -12.43
CA ALA A 117 -4.10 10.14 -11.97
C ALA A 117 -3.54 8.71 -12.00
N PHE A 118 -3.85 7.93 -10.97
CA PHE A 118 -3.49 6.52 -10.85
C PHE A 118 -4.75 5.71 -10.59
N GLY A 119 -4.95 4.68 -11.40
CA GLY A 119 -6.08 3.77 -11.28
C GLY A 119 -5.76 2.54 -10.45
N GLY A 120 -6.81 1.94 -9.86
CA GLY A 120 -6.74 0.62 -9.27
C GLY A 120 -5.81 0.52 -8.06
N VAL A 121 -5.84 1.49 -7.15
CA VAL A 121 -4.93 1.59 -6.00
C VAL A 121 -5.44 0.74 -4.82
N PRO A 122 -4.73 -0.31 -4.38
CA PRO A 122 -5.08 -1.08 -3.18
C PRO A 122 -5.03 -0.20 -1.93
N SER A 123 -6.09 -0.22 -1.14
CA SER A 123 -6.24 0.65 0.01
C SER A 123 -6.83 -0.06 1.22
N PRO A 124 -6.01 -0.35 2.24
CA PRO A 124 -6.50 -0.78 3.54
C PRO A 124 -7.39 0.29 4.17
N LEU A 125 -8.45 -0.16 4.82
CA LEU A 125 -9.40 0.62 5.60
C LEU A 125 -9.05 0.43 7.07
N LYS A 126 -8.36 1.41 7.65
CA LYS A 126 -7.95 1.37 9.06
C LYS A 126 -9.18 1.31 9.95
N GLY A 127 -9.16 0.39 10.91
CA GLY A 127 -10.22 0.23 11.89
C GLY A 127 -10.38 1.47 12.78
N VAL A 128 -11.57 1.65 13.34
CA VAL A 128 -11.94 2.79 14.20
C VAL A 128 -11.12 2.83 15.52
N ARG A 129 -10.45 1.73 15.90
CA ARG A 129 -9.85 1.55 17.24
C ARG A 129 -8.32 1.49 17.32
N THR A 130 -7.56 1.55 16.21
CA THR A 130 -6.10 1.45 16.25
C THR A 130 -5.42 2.81 16.08
N GLU A 131 -4.90 3.32 17.21
CA GLU A 131 -3.75 4.24 17.34
C GLU A 131 -3.64 5.39 16.33
N HIS A 132 -4.41 6.47 16.57
CA HIS A 132 -4.03 7.91 16.44
C HIS A 132 -5.31 8.77 16.38
N GLU A 133 -6.16 8.73 17.41
CA GLU A 133 -7.23 9.71 17.63
C GLU A 133 -6.70 11.15 17.90
N ARG A 134 -5.49 11.48 17.45
CA ARG A 134 -4.87 12.82 17.55
C ARG A 134 -4.85 13.60 16.23
N ALA A 135 -5.49 13.11 15.18
CA ALA A 135 -5.72 13.96 14.01
C ALA A 135 -7.09 13.69 13.39
N GLY A 136 -8.17 14.17 14.04
CA GLY A 136 -9.51 14.27 13.43
C GLY A 136 -9.56 15.10 12.14
N THR A 137 -8.41 15.56 11.65
CA THR A 137 -8.19 16.35 10.45
C THR A 137 -7.61 15.57 9.28
N LEU A 138 -7.29 14.27 9.42
CA LEU A 138 -6.66 13.46 8.37
C LEU A 138 -7.61 12.37 7.83
N ASP A 139 -7.50 12.13 6.53
CA ASP A 139 -8.28 11.15 5.77
C ASP A 139 -7.55 9.84 5.54
N GLY A 140 -6.24 9.81 5.82
CA GLY A 140 -5.42 8.64 5.60
C GLY A 140 -3.94 8.93 5.50
N ASN A 141 -3.23 8.04 4.83
CA ASN A 141 -1.79 8.07 4.62
C ASN A 141 -1.48 7.62 3.18
N VAL A 142 -0.60 8.34 2.49
CA VAL A 142 -0.10 8.01 1.15
C VAL A 142 1.36 7.57 1.25
N GLY A 143 1.65 6.41 0.66
CA GLY A 143 2.92 5.72 0.86
C GLY A 143 3.76 5.52 -0.38
N MET A 144 4.87 4.80 -0.18
CA MET A 144 5.95 4.64 -1.14
C MET A 144 5.53 4.12 -2.51
N PRO A 145 4.62 3.14 -2.66
CA PRO A 145 4.27 2.64 -3.99
C PRO A 145 3.60 3.68 -4.90
N LEU A 146 3.02 4.74 -4.32
CA LEU A 146 2.48 5.88 -5.06
C LEU A 146 3.49 7.04 -5.13
N LEU A 147 4.13 7.39 -4.02
CA LEU A 147 5.09 8.48 -3.94
C LEU A 147 6.34 8.22 -4.80
N GLY A 148 6.85 6.98 -4.80
CA GLY A 148 7.99 6.56 -5.60
C GLY A 148 7.74 6.52 -7.10
N ARG A 149 6.51 6.78 -7.57
CA ARG A 149 6.20 6.98 -8.99
C ARG A 149 6.72 8.31 -9.52
N PHE A 150 7.16 9.21 -8.65
CA PHE A 150 7.58 10.57 -8.99
C PHE A 150 9.03 10.81 -8.63
N HIS A 151 9.69 11.72 -9.35
CA HIS A 151 10.79 12.48 -8.76
C HIS A 151 10.22 13.48 -7.76
N LEU A 152 10.62 13.38 -6.49
CA LEU A 152 10.10 14.24 -5.42
C LEU A 152 11.17 15.23 -4.94
N ILE A 153 10.78 16.48 -4.75
CA ILE A 153 11.57 17.44 -3.97
C ILE A 153 10.72 17.93 -2.79
N VAL A 154 11.11 17.55 -1.58
CA VAL A 154 10.44 17.97 -0.34
C VAL A 154 11.17 19.21 0.18
N ASN A 155 10.56 20.37 0.02
CA ASN A 155 11.09 21.66 0.45
C ASN A 155 10.48 22.01 1.82
N PHE A 156 11.03 21.41 2.89
CA PHE A 156 10.51 21.60 4.23
C PHE A 156 10.48 23.06 4.70
N PRO A 157 11.52 23.89 4.49
CA PRO A 157 11.50 25.30 4.90
C PRO A 157 10.35 26.10 4.27
N HIS A 158 9.96 25.78 3.03
CA HIS A 158 8.84 26.41 2.35
C HIS A 158 7.51 25.66 2.49
N GLN A 159 7.47 24.57 3.25
CA GLN A 159 6.29 23.73 3.46
C GLN A 159 5.62 23.30 2.14
N GLU A 160 6.42 22.84 1.19
CA GLU A 160 5.91 22.33 -0.09
C GLU A 160 6.62 21.03 -0.48
N VAL A 161 5.94 20.23 -1.30
CA VAL A 161 6.52 19.12 -2.04
C VAL A 161 6.28 19.35 -3.53
N LEU A 162 7.33 19.14 -4.32
CA LEU A 162 7.32 19.25 -5.75
C LEU A 162 7.32 17.84 -6.35
N PHE A 163 6.36 17.57 -7.21
CA PHE A 163 6.24 16.34 -7.98
C PHE A 163 6.73 16.60 -9.40
N GLY A 164 7.77 15.88 -9.81
CA GLY A 164 8.22 15.87 -11.20
C GLY A 164 7.28 15.07 -12.09
N THR A 165 7.62 14.94 -13.37
CA THR A 165 6.92 13.98 -14.25
C THR A 165 7.04 12.58 -13.65
N PRO A 166 5.94 11.80 -13.55
CA PRO A 166 6.05 10.45 -13.02
C PRO A 166 6.95 9.60 -13.91
N VAL A 167 7.79 8.80 -13.28
CA VAL A 167 8.67 7.84 -13.95
C VAL A 167 7.89 6.60 -14.43
N ASP A 168 6.70 6.38 -13.85
CA ASP A 168 5.78 5.31 -14.22
C ASP A 168 4.34 5.64 -13.81
N THR A 169 3.40 5.49 -14.75
CA THR A 169 1.94 5.67 -14.51
C THR A 169 1.11 4.47 -14.94
N THR A 170 1.74 3.43 -15.49
CA THR A 170 1.04 2.34 -16.18
C THR A 170 1.18 1.01 -15.47
N THR A 171 2.26 0.79 -14.72
CA THR A 171 2.43 -0.46 -13.97
C THR A 171 1.35 -0.59 -12.90
N PRO A 172 0.54 -1.66 -12.92
CA PRO A 172 -0.45 -1.91 -11.89
C PRO A 172 0.18 -2.03 -10.50
N PHE A 173 -0.56 -1.60 -9.48
CA PHE A 173 -0.12 -1.80 -8.10
C PHE A 173 -0.16 -3.28 -7.73
N GLU A 174 0.90 -3.76 -7.08
CA GLU A 174 0.95 -5.11 -6.55
C GLU A 174 -0.25 -5.38 -5.64
N SER A 175 -0.84 -6.56 -5.81
CA SER A 175 -2.03 -6.98 -5.09
C SER A 175 -1.88 -8.43 -4.70
N ASN A 176 -2.41 -8.77 -3.53
CA ASN A 176 -2.60 -10.16 -3.17
C ASN A 176 -3.71 -10.71 -4.05
N THR A 177 -3.49 -11.83 -4.75
CA THR A 177 -4.49 -12.45 -5.63
C THR A 177 -4.95 -13.82 -5.16
N THR A 178 -4.46 -14.27 -4.01
CA THR A 178 -4.86 -15.56 -3.41
C THR A 178 -5.69 -15.39 -2.16
N GLY A 179 -5.53 -14.27 -1.45
CA GLY A 179 -6.12 -14.00 -0.14
C GLY A 179 -5.29 -14.48 1.04
N LEU A 180 -4.09 -15.03 0.80
CA LEU A 180 -3.27 -15.62 1.87
C LEU A 180 -2.25 -14.64 2.43
N ALA A 181 -2.23 -14.49 3.75
CA ALA A 181 -1.07 -14.00 4.49
C ALA A 181 -0.34 -15.21 5.10
N LEU A 182 0.96 -15.32 4.82
CA LEU A 182 1.76 -16.50 5.16
C LEU A 182 2.92 -16.14 6.08
N GLN A 183 3.23 -17.03 7.01
CA GLN A 183 4.41 -16.99 7.86
C GLN A 183 5.30 -18.19 7.60
N ARG A 184 6.61 -17.95 7.52
CA ARG A 184 7.60 -19.02 7.46
C ARG A 184 7.71 -19.71 8.81
N THR A 185 7.59 -21.03 8.81
CA THR A 185 7.88 -21.91 9.93
C THR A 185 8.81 -23.03 9.46
N GLU A 186 9.32 -23.86 10.38
CA GLU A 186 10.11 -25.05 10.03
C GLU A 186 9.32 -26.04 9.16
N GLY A 187 8.00 -26.14 9.40
CA GLY A 187 7.11 -27.06 8.70
C GLY A 187 6.56 -26.56 7.36
N GLY A 188 6.83 -25.31 6.97
CA GLY A 188 6.37 -24.73 5.70
C GLY A 188 5.81 -23.32 5.82
N ALA A 189 4.78 -23.02 5.03
CA ALA A 189 4.09 -21.73 5.06
C ALA A 189 2.79 -21.83 5.86
N LYS A 190 2.84 -21.37 7.11
CA LYS A 190 1.66 -21.29 7.96
C LYS A 190 0.77 -20.12 7.52
N VAL A 191 -0.51 -20.41 7.30
CA VAL A 191 -1.54 -19.41 7.00
C VAL A 191 -1.82 -18.62 8.27
N LEU A 192 -1.56 -17.31 8.24
CA LEU A 192 -1.90 -16.38 9.32
C LEU A 192 -3.30 -15.79 9.14
N HIS A 193 -3.67 -15.51 7.89
CA HIS A 193 -4.93 -14.87 7.55
C HIS A 193 -5.42 -15.35 6.19
N VAL A 194 -6.74 -15.46 6.08
CA VAL A 194 -7.46 -15.73 4.84
C VAL A 194 -8.40 -14.56 4.61
N ALA A 195 -8.18 -13.84 3.51
CA ALA A 195 -8.95 -12.66 3.17
C ALA A 195 -10.41 -13.01 2.83
N THR A 196 -11.36 -12.18 3.25
CA THR A 196 -12.78 -12.41 2.94
C THR A 196 -13.06 -12.27 1.44
N ALA A 197 -13.99 -13.06 0.92
CA ALA A 197 -14.31 -13.17 -0.52
C ALA A 197 -13.15 -13.62 -1.43
N SER A 198 -12.01 -14.05 -0.86
CA SER A 198 -10.81 -14.40 -1.62
C SER A 198 -10.83 -15.82 -2.20
N PRO A 199 -9.96 -16.15 -3.16
CA PRO A 199 -9.79 -17.52 -3.64
C PRO A 199 -9.48 -18.54 -2.53
N ALA A 200 -8.64 -18.17 -1.57
CA ALA A 200 -8.30 -19.04 -0.44
C ALA A 200 -9.52 -19.32 0.46
N GLU A 201 -10.37 -18.32 0.70
CA GLU A 201 -11.61 -18.51 1.46
C GLU A 201 -12.57 -19.45 0.73
N LYS A 202 -12.72 -19.28 -0.59
CA LYS A 202 -13.55 -20.16 -1.44
C LYS A 202 -13.10 -21.62 -1.42
N LEU A 203 -11.80 -21.86 -1.18
CA LEU A 203 -11.24 -23.21 -1.00
C LEU A 203 -11.36 -23.75 0.43
N GLY A 204 -11.89 -22.95 1.37
CA GLY A 204 -12.00 -23.34 2.77
C GLY A 204 -10.67 -23.41 3.52
N LEU A 205 -9.61 -22.74 3.02
CA LEU A 205 -8.37 -22.58 3.78
C LEU A 205 -8.64 -21.74 5.03
N LYS A 206 -7.88 -22.00 6.10
CA LYS A 206 -8.07 -21.34 7.39
C LYS A 206 -6.74 -20.90 8.00
N PRO A 207 -6.74 -19.85 8.85
CA PRO A 207 -5.60 -19.58 9.73
C PRO A 207 -5.21 -20.84 10.50
N GLY A 208 -3.90 -21.14 10.53
CA GLY A 208 -3.36 -22.35 11.12
C GLY A 208 -3.02 -23.46 10.12
N ASP A 209 -3.62 -23.48 8.92
CA ASP A 209 -3.21 -24.41 7.86
C ASP A 209 -1.72 -24.19 7.51
N VAL A 210 -0.99 -25.27 7.22
CA VAL A 210 0.43 -25.20 6.85
C VAL A 210 0.62 -25.78 5.46
N ILE A 211 1.01 -24.94 4.51
CA ILE A 211 1.33 -25.35 3.13
C ILE A 211 2.78 -25.86 3.12
N THR A 212 2.98 -27.11 2.71
CA THR A 212 4.29 -27.76 2.66
C THR A 212 4.87 -27.78 1.26
N HIS A 213 4.01 -27.88 0.23
CA HIS A 213 4.43 -27.90 -1.16
C HIS A 213 3.53 -27.01 -2.02
N LEU A 214 4.13 -26.39 -3.02
CA LEU A 214 3.49 -25.53 -3.99
C LEU A 214 3.98 -25.90 -5.39
N LYS A 215 3.07 -26.05 -6.33
CA LYS A 215 3.38 -26.23 -7.74
C LYS A 215 2.56 -25.28 -8.61
N ASP A 216 3.15 -24.80 -9.69
CA ASP A 216 2.39 -24.16 -10.75
C ASP A 216 1.48 -25.21 -11.42
N ALA A 217 0.17 -24.97 -11.45
CA ALA A 217 -0.79 -25.99 -11.90
C ALA A 217 -0.77 -26.23 -13.41
N ARG A 218 -0.23 -25.31 -14.19
CA ARG A 218 -0.11 -25.47 -15.64
C ARG A 218 1.10 -26.29 -16.01
N THR A 219 2.23 -26.03 -15.36
CA THR A 219 3.53 -26.60 -15.71
C THR A 219 3.94 -27.77 -14.82
N GLY A 220 3.30 -27.96 -13.67
CA GLY A 220 3.67 -28.94 -12.66
C GLY A 220 4.97 -28.61 -11.92
N LYS A 221 5.62 -27.48 -12.24
CA LYS A 221 6.89 -27.06 -11.65
C LYS A 221 6.70 -26.72 -10.18
N THR A 222 7.55 -27.27 -9.31
CA THR A 222 7.64 -26.89 -7.91
C THR A 222 8.08 -25.44 -7.77
N LEU A 223 7.34 -24.67 -6.97
CA LEU A 223 7.62 -23.27 -6.68
C LEU A 223 8.08 -23.10 -5.23
N PRO A 224 8.93 -22.11 -4.93
CA PRO A 224 9.21 -21.71 -3.56
C PRO A 224 7.95 -21.20 -2.86
N LEU A 225 7.78 -21.54 -1.58
CA LEU A 225 6.64 -21.05 -0.78
C LEU A 225 6.68 -19.54 -0.50
N PHE A 226 7.84 -18.90 -0.68
CA PHE A 226 8.12 -17.51 -0.29
C PHE A 226 8.86 -16.73 -1.38
N ASP A 227 8.36 -16.76 -2.60
CA ASP A 227 8.88 -15.97 -3.73
C ASP A 227 7.85 -14.96 -4.28
N GLY A 228 6.79 -14.68 -3.51
CA GLY A 228 5.75 -13.75 -3.92
C GLY A 228 4.69 -14.34 -4.86
N TRP A 229 4.59 -15.67 -5.02
CA TRP A 229 3.54 -16.33 -5.81
C TRP A 229 2.09 -15.90 -5.46
N ASN A 230 1.86 -15.47 -4.22
CA ASN A 230 0.55 -14.99 -3.75
C ASN A 230 0.23 -13.54 -4.19
N ARG A 231 1.19 -12.88 -4.84
CA ARG A 231 1.09 -11.53 -5.39
C ARG A 231 1.34 -11.55 -6.90
N GLY A 232 0.85 -10.52 -7.59
CA GLY A 232 1.02 -10.34 -9.03
C GLY A 232 -0.28 -10.54 -9.81
N PRO A 233 -0.21 -10.78 -11.13
CA PRO A 233 -1.39 -10.88 -11.97
C PRO A 233 -2.34 -12.02 -11.55
N ALA A 234 -3.63 -11.74 -11.62
CA ALA A 234 -4.68 -12.74 -11.47
C ALA A 234 -4.65 -13.77 -12.61
N GLY A 235 -5.31 -14.92 -12.42
CA GLY A 235 -5.46 -15.95 -13.45
C GLY A 235 -4.43 -17.09 -13.39
N ARG A 236 -3.56 -17.12 -12.38
CA ARG A 236 -2.63 -18.24 -12.15
C ARG A 236 -3.29 -19.32 -11.31
N ALA A 237 -2.98 -20.58 -11.57
CA ALA A 237 -3.46 -21.72 -10.79
C ALA A 237 -2.28 -22.39 -10.07
N PHE A 238 -2.49 -22.78 -8.81
CA PHE A 238 -1.47 -23.36 -7.95
C PHE A 238 -1.97 -24.64 -7.30
N HIS A 239 -1.22 -25.73 -7.39
CA HIS A 239 -1.45 -26.91 -6.57
C HIS A 239 -0.78 -26.72 -5.20
N LEU A 240 -1.59 -26.79 -4.15
CA LEU A 240 -1.15 -26.73 -2.76
C LEU A 240 -1.19 -28.13 -2.15
N THR A 241 -0.15 -28.49 -1.40
CA THR A 241 -0.18 -29.62 -0.47
C THR A 241 -0.03 -29.08 0.94
N LEU A 242 -0.95 -29.46 1.83
CA LEU A 242 -0.95 -29.07 3.23
C LEU A 242 -0.27 -30.14 4.09
N GLN A 243 0.13 -29.76 5.31
CA GLN A 243 0.79 -30.65 6.27
C GLN A 243 -0.11 -31.82 6.72
N ASP A 244 -1.42 -31.64 6.73
CA ASP A 244 -2.40 -32.67 7.08
C ASP A 244 -2.73 -33.62 5.92
N GLY A 245 -2.04 -33.49 4.78
CA GLY A 245 -2.24 -34.30 3.58
C GLY A 245 -3.32 -33.79 2.63
N ARG A 246 -4.10 -32.76 3.00
CA ARG A 246 -5.05 -32.13 2.06
C ARG A 246 -4.31 -31.54 0.87
N THR A 247 -4.95 -31.62 -0.30
CA THR A 247 -4.48 -30.95 -1.51
C THR A 247 -5.59 -30.08 -2.08
N ALA A 248 -5.21 -28.96 -2.71
CA ALA A 248 -6.16 -28.01 -3.30
C ALA A 248 -5.57 -27.35 -4.55
N VAL A 249 -6.42 -26.92 -5.48
CA VAL A 249 -6.04 -26.09 -6.62
C VAL A 249 -6.53 -24.67 -6.39
N LEU A 250 -5.62 -23.75 -6.11
CA LEU A 250 -5.91 -22.34 -5.89
C LEU A 250 -5.80 -21.56 -7.19
N GLN A 251 -6.94 -21.06 -7.68
CA GLN A 251 -7.00 -20.14 -8.81
C GLN A 251 -6.92 -18.69 -8.30
N SER A 252 -5.83 -17.99 -8.59
CA SER A 252 -5.66 -16.59 -8.22
C SER A 252 -6.62 -15.69 -8.98
N ALA A 253 -7.18 -14.69 -8.28
CA ALA A 253 -8.15 -13.75 -8.81
C ALA A 253 -8.01 -12.39 -8.12
N ALA A 254 -8.48 -11.32 -8.76
CA ALA A 254 -8.81 -10.10 -8.03
C ALA A 254 -10.08 -10.35 -7.19
N PHE A 255 -10.06 -9.93 -5.92
CA PHE A 255 -11.16 -10.15 -4.98
C PHE A 255 -11.53 -8.88 -4.18
N TYR A 256 -10.95 -7.74 -4.56
CA TYR A 256 -11.23 -6.40 -4.02
C TYR A 256 -10.85 -5.31 -5.02
#